data_AF-A0AA41VAP1-F1
#
_entry.id   AF-A0AA41VAP1-F1
#
_cell.length_a   1.000
_cell.length_b   1.000
_cell.length_c   1.000
_cell.angle_alpha   90.00
_cell.angle_beta   90.00
_cell.angle_gamma   90.00
#
_symmetry.space_group_name_H-M   'P 1'
#
loop_
_entity.id
_entity.type
_entity.pdbx_description
1 polymer ?
#
loop_
_entity_poly.entity_id
_entity_poly.type
_entity_poly.pdbx_seq_one_letter_code
_entity_poly.pdbx_strand_id
1 'polypeptide(L)'
;MILKTDRYEGRRQAQSLVLKLLRENNDVNSAEAFNKYLLSSSRSCLSSLLNLFKQSQSLFYTSRDVDKKISLEATNLLWLLDVLRDRRAAEEFALMWANQQKLANLHVKSKTPDRDLISLITIRLLVGIGNGEILPAKKTKQLLLLTWFRPLLDDYSSLRQYRSIDPKEAEENIERAILELIPEDQLSILFTWYECFLKKGDSYPDLRKAFEGWCRGSFGKRPTLSLSRNK
;
A
#
# COMPACT_ATOMS: atom_id res chain seq x y z
N MET A 1 -16.20 -20.28 2.07
CA MET A 1 -14.79 -19.80 2.08
C MET A 1 -14.57 -19.13 3.43
N ILE A 2 -13.61 -19.59 4.23
CA ILE A 2 -13.38 -19.25 5.66
C ILE A 2 -13.33 -17.72 5.93
N LEU A 3 -13.07 -16.93 4.89
CA LEU A 3 -13.04 -15.46 4.92
C LEU A 3 -14.41 -14.76 4.91
N LYS A 4 -15.51 -15.48 4.65
CA LYS A 4 -16.87 -14.90 4.51
C LYS A 4 -17.73 -14.96 5.79
N THR A 5 -17.21 -15.53 6.88
CA THR A 5 -17.97 -15.68 8.15
C THR A 5 -17.86 -14.44 9.02
N ASP A 6 -19.02 -13.93 9.47
CA ASP A 6 -19.21 -12.67 10.21
C ASP A 6 -18.70 -12.71 11.67
N ARG A 7 -18.44 -13.91 12.22
CA ARG A 7 -17.93 -14.04 13.60
C ARG A 7 -16.41 -13.84 13.63
N TYR A 8 -15.98 -12.65 14.05
CA TYR A 8 -14.57 -12.25 14.16
C TYR A 8 -13.69 -13.26 14.92
N GLU A 9 -14.18 -13.81 16.03
CA GLU A 9 -13.43 -14.78 16.85
C GLU A 9 -13.30 -16.16 16.20
N GLY A 10 -14.40 -16.72 15.70
CA GLY A 10 -14.39 -18.00 14.98
C GLY A 10 -13.55 -17.92 13.71
N ARG A 11 -13.50 -16.74 13.07
CA ARG A 11 -12.62 -16.47 11.94
C ARG A 11 -11.15 -16.43 12.34
N ARG A 12 -10.78 -15.72 13.42
CA ARG A 12 -9.38 -15.71 13.90
C ARG A 12 -8.91 -17.11 14.31
N GLN A 13 -9.77 -17.88 14.98
CA GLN A 13 -9.47 -19.27 15.34
C GLN A 13 -9.29 -20.16 14.11
N ALA A 14 -10.17 -20.04 13.11
CA ALA A 14 -10.03 -20.76 11.85
C ALA A 14 -8.75 -20.36 11.09
N GLN A 15 -8.42 -19.07 11.04
CA GLN A 15 -7.16 -18.57 10.45
C GLN A 15 -5.94 -19.13 11.19
N SER A 16 -5.95 -19.12 12.52
CA SER A 16 -4.88 -19.67 13.35
C SER A 16 -4.72 -21.18 13.14
N LEU A 17 -5.83 -21.93 13.06
CA LEU A 17 -5.82 -23.36 12.81
C LEU A 17 -5.28 -23.68 11.41
N VAL A 18 -5.70 -22.94 10.38
CA VAL A 18 -5.19 -23.09 9.01
C VAL A 18 -3.68 -22.85 9.01
N LEU A 19 -3.21 -21.77 9.62
CA LEU A 19 -1.77 -21.49 9.72
C LEU A 19 -1.00 -22.60 10.46
N LYS A 20 -1.59 -23.16 11.52
CA LYS A 20 -0.98 -24.25 12.30
C LYS A 20 -0.86 -25.54 11.49
N LEU A 21 -1.95 -26.01 10.90
CA LEU A 21 -1.99 -27.24 10.08
C LEU A 21 -1.05 -27.19 8.89
N LEU A 22 -0.75 -25.98 8.39
CA LEU A 22 0.14 -25.78 7.25
C LEU A 22 1.61 -25.73 7.64
N ARG A 23 1.95 -25.19 8.82
CA ARG A 23 3.31 -25.30 9.38
C ARG A 23 3.71 -26.76 9.64
N GLU A 24 2.72 -27.61 9.87
CA GLU A 24 2.91 -29.05 10.08
C GLU A 24 3.12 -29.82 8.75
N ASN A 25 2.78 -29.23 7.59
CA ASN A 25 2.89 -29.84 6.25
C ASN A 25 3.92 -29.12 5.35
N ASN A 26 5.21 -29.19 5.68
CA ASN A 26 6.31 -28.44 5.04
C ASN A 26 6.91 -29.05 3.75
N ASP A 27 6.12 -29.73 2.91
CA ASP A 27 6.60 -30.07 1.56
C ASP A 27 6.70 -28.80 0.69
N VAL A 28 7.70 -28.71 -0.19
CA VAL A 28 7.90 -27.55 -1.07
C VAL A 28 6.69 -27.38 -2.01
N ASN A 29 6.16 -28.49 -2.52
CA ASN A 29 4.98 -28.48 -3.40
C ASN A 29 3.71 -28.01 -2.66
N SER A 30 3.54 -28.40 -1.39
CA SER A 30 2.40 -27.95 -0.58
C SER A 30 2.52 -26.47 -0.21
N ALA A 31 3.74 -25.98 0.04
CA ALA A 31 4.00 -24.58 0.34
C ALA A 31 3.69 -23.65 -0.84
N GLU A 32 4.07 -24.04 -2.07
CA GLU A 32 3.77 -23.27 -3.28
C GLU A 32 2.27 -23.29 -3.60
N ALA A 33 1.62 -24.45 -3.52
CA ALA A 33 0.18 -24.58 -3.71
C ALA A 33 -0.61 -23.71 -2.71
N PHE A 34 -0.13 -23.62 -1.46
CA PHE A 34 -0.73 -22.76 -0.46
C PHE A 34 -0.55 -21.27 -0.75
N ASN A 35 0.65 -20.84 -1.18
CA ASN A 35 0.86 -19.45 -1.60
C ASN A 35 -0.07 -19.08 -2.76
N LYS A 36 -0.24 -19.99 -3.74
CA LYS A 36 -1.21 -19.82 -4.85
C LYS A 36 -2.65 -19.68 -4.33
N TYR A 37 -3.05 -20.47 -3.33
CA TYR A 37 -4.35 -20.34 -2.68
C TYR A 37 -4.55 -18.99 -1.98
N LEU A 38 -3.55 -18.53 -1.24
CA LEU A 38 -3.57 -17.21 -0.57
C LEU A 38 -3.68 -16.07 -1.59
N LEU A 39 -2.92 -16.14 -2.68
CA LEU A 39 -2.97 -15.15 -3.76
C LEU A 39 -4.32 -15.19 -4.49
N SER A 40 -4.88 -16.37 -4.75
CA SER A 40 -6.24 -16.53 -5.30
C SER A 40 -7.31 -15.93 -4.39
N SER A 41 -7.19 -16.15 -3.08
CA SER A 41 -8.05 -15.54 -2.08
C SER A 41 -7.91 -14.01 -2.06
N SER A 42 -6.68 -13.51 -2.18
CA SER A 42 -6.38 -12.08 -2.27
C SER A 42 -7.02 -11.45 -3.52
N ARG A 43 -6.93 -12.12 -4.69
CA ARG A 43 -7.60 -11.67 -5.93
C ARG A 43 -9.11 -11.61 -5.76
N SER A 44 -9.69 -12.60 -5.10
CA SER A 44 -11.13 -12.67 -4.83
C SER A 44 -11.59 -11.54 -3.92
N CYS A 45 -10.88 -11.30 -2.81
CA CYS A 45 -11.15 -10.19 -1.89
C CYS A 45 -11.01 -8.83 -2.59
N LEU A 46 -9.97 -8.66 -3.40
CA LEU A 46 -9.72 -7.43 -4.13
C LEU A 46 -10.80 -7.13 -5.18
N SER A 47 -11.25 -8.16 -5.90
CA SER A 47 -12.35 -8.03 -6.87
C SER A 47 -13.69 -7.69 -6.18
N SER A 48 -13.98 -8.36 -5.06
CA SER A 48 -15.12 -8.06 -4.18
C SER A 48 -15.09 -6.61 -3.71
N LEU A 49 -13.95 -6.17 -3.17
CA LEU A 49 -13.71 -4.81 -2.70
C LEU A 49 -13.95 -3.76 -3.80
N LEU A 50 -13.38 -3.96 -4.98
CA LEU A 50 -13.59 -3.05 -6.11
C LEU A 50 -15.07 -2.94 -6.50
N ASN A 51 -15.83 -4.03 -6.45
CA ASN A 51 -17.25 -4.01 -6.77
C ASN A 51 -18.06 -3.30 -5.67
N LEU A 52 -17.71 -3.47 -4.40
CA LEU A 52 -18.32 -2.73 -3.29
C LEU A 52 -18.08 -1.22 -3.42
N PHE A 53 -16.87 -0.80 -3.80
CA PHE A 53 -16.56 0.61 -4.06
C PHE A 53 -17.30 1.19 -5.28
N LYS A 54 -17.65 0.38 -6.28
CA LYS A 54 -18.52 0.83 -7.38
C LYS A 54 -19.96 0.99 -6.91
N GLN A 55 -20.45 0.05 -6.10
CA GLN A 55 -21.80 0.11 -5.53
C GLN A 55 -21.96 1.32 -4.61
N SER A 56 -20.95 1.64 -3.81
CA SER A 56 -20.97 2.81 -2.93
C SER A 56 -21.08 4.13 -3.69
N GLN A 57 -20.50 4.24 -4.90
CA GLN A 57 -20.63 5.46 -5.71
C GLN A 57 -22.00 5.63 -6.36
N SER A 58 -22.72 4.54 -6.64
CA SER A 58 -24.07 4.63 -7.21
C SER A 58 -25.14 5.05 -6.21
N LEU A 59 -24.82 5.00 -4.91
CA LEU A 59 -25.74 5.35 -3.83
C LEU A 59 -25.36 6.72 -3.25
N PHE A 60 -26.34 7.62 -3.07
CA PHE A 60 -26.11 8.91 -2.42
C PHE A 60 -25.53 8.77 -1.00
N TYR A 61 -25.75 7.62 -0.35
CA TYR A 61 -25.14 7.19 0.90
C TYR A 61 -24.82 5.70 0.83
N THR A 62 -23.66 5.28 1.33
CA THR A 62 -23.37 3.86 1.51
C THR A 62 -24.30 3.25 2.53
N SER A 63 -24.91 2.11 2.19
CA SER A 63 -25.57 1.29 3.22
C SER A 63 -24.52 0.84 4.22
N ARG A 64 -24.87 0.85 5.51
CA ARG A 64 -24.06 0.30 6.60
C ARG A 64 -23.56 -1.12 6.30
N ASP A 65 -24.33 -1.90 5.53
CA ASP A 65 -23.95 -3.26 5.13
C ASP A 65 -22.85 -3.29 4.06
N VAL A 66 -22.81 -2.30 3.17
CA VAL A 66 -21.73 -2.16 2.17
C VAL A 66 -20.44 -1.76 2.87
N ASP A 67 -20.51 -0.81 3.80
CA ASP A 67 -19.34 -0.36 4.56
C ASP A 67 -18.74 -1.50 5.39
N LYS A 68 -19.57 -2.27 6.11
CA LYS A 68 -19.11 -3.47 6.83
C LYS A 68 -18.40 -4.48 5.91
N LYS A 69 -18.92 -4.69 4.70
CA LYS A 69 -18.29 -5.58 3.72
C LYS A 69 -16.97 -5.04 3.20
N ILE A 70 -16.86 -3.71 3.01
CA ILE A 70 -15.59 -3.06 2.65
C ILE A 70 -14.55 -3.27 3.75
N SER A 71 -14.88 -2.96 5.00
CA SER A 71 -13.97 -3.17 6.14
C SER A 71 -13.55 -4.65 6.27
N LEU A 72 -14.49 -5.57 6.01
CA LEU A 72 -14.24 -7.02 6.02
C LEU A 72 -13.21 -7.43 4.95
N GLU A 73 -13.40 -7.00 3.71
CA GLU A 73 -12.49 -7.33 2.60
C GLU A 73 -11.13 -6.65 2.76
N ALA A 74 -11.08 -5.42 3.26
CA ALA A 74 -9.83 -4.74 3.59
C ALA A 74 -9.05 -5.51 4.68
N THR A 75 -9.74 -5.95 5.72
CA THR A 75 -9.15 -6.77 6.80
C THR A 75 -8.70 -8.15 6.28
N ASN A 76 -9.43 -8.76 5.34
CA ASN A 76 -9.00 -9.98 4.66
C ASN A 76 -7.66 -9.77 3.96
N LEU A 77 -7.55 -8.69 3.18
CA LEU A 77 -6.35 -8.37 2.41
C LEU A 77 -5.15 -8.08 3.32
N LEU A 78 -5.34 -7.33 4.40
CA LEU A 78 -4.29 -7.07 5.39
C LEU A 78 -3.74 -8.37 6.00
N TRP A 79 -4.63 -9.28 6.41
CA TRP A 79 -4.21 -10.56 6.97
C TRP A 79 -3.50 -11.45 5.93
N LEU A 80 -4.02 -11.52 4.70
CA LEU A 80 -3.40 -12.29 3.62
C LEU A 80 -2.01 -11.73 3.27
N LEU A 81 -1.85 -10.41 3.25
CA LEU A 81 -0.57 -9.74 3.06
C LEU A 81 0.43 -10.15 4.15
N ASP A 82 0.05 -10.06 5.43
CA ASP A 82 0.94 -10.44 6.53
C ASP A 82 1.40 -11.90 6.40
N VAL A 83 0.47 -12.82 6.10
CA VAL A 83 0.80 -14.24 5.93
C VAL A 83 1.74 -14.47 4.74
N LEU A 84 1.49 -13.81 3.60
CA LEU A 84 2.35 -13.92 2.42
C LEU A 84 3.73 -13.32 2.67
N ARG A 85 3.81 -12.20 3.41
CA ARG A 85 5.04 -11.52 3.78
C ARG A 85 5.89 -12.37 4.72
N ASP A 86 5.30 -12.94 5.76
CA ASP A 86 5.99 -13.85 6.70
C ASP A 86 6.56 -15.08 5.97
N ARG A 87 5.97 -15.44 4.81
CA ARG A 87 6.40 -16.54 3.94
C ARG A 87 7.29 -16.09 2.77
N ARG A 88 7.67 -14.81 2.69
CA ARG A 88 8.45 -14.22 1.59
C ARG A 88 7.86 -14.49 0.20
N ALA A 89 6.55 -14.32 0.07
CA ALA A 89 5.78 -14.60 -1.14
C ALA A 89 4.78 -13.48 -1.48
N ALA A 90 5.07 -12.24 -1.09
CA ALA A 90 4.17 -11.09 -1.20
C ALA A 90 4.39 -10.25 -2.47
N GLU A 91 5.34 -10.59 -3.33
CA GLU A 91 5.68 -9.84 -4.55
C GLU A 91 4.50 -9.77 -5.53
N GLU A 92 3.80 -10.90 -5.73
CA GLU A 92 2.62 -10.94 -6.59
C GLU A 92 1.45 -10.17 -5.98
N PHE A 93 1.29 -10.20 -4.65
CA PHE A 93 0.31 -9.37 -3.96
C PHE A 93 0.59 -7.89 -4.19
N ALA A 94 1.85 -7.46 -4.05
CA ALA A 94 2.27 -6.09 -4.29
C ALA A 94 1.96 -5.64 -5.73
N LEU A 95 2.20 -6.50 -6.72
CA LEU A 95 1.85 -6.23 -8.11
C LEU A 95 0.34 -6.12 -8.31
N MET A 96 -0.44 -7.04 -7.75
CA MET A 96 -1.90 -7.01 -7.84
C MET A 96 -2.47 -5.72 -7.25
N TRP A 97 -1.95 -5.29 -6.11
CA TRP A 97 -2.35 -4.06 -5.42
C TRP A 97 -1.94 -2.81 -6.18
N ALA A 98 -0.70 -2.76 -6.69
CA ALA A 98 -0.21 -1.64 -7.49
C ALA A 98 -1.06 -1.40 -8.75
N ASN A 99 -1.61 -2.45 -9.37
CA ASN A 99 -2.47 -2.33 -10.56
C ASN A 99 -3.89 -1.79 -10.30
N GLN A 100 -4.21 -1.36 -9.08
CA GLN A 100 -5.58 -0.98 -8.69
C GLN A 100 -5.91 0.51 -8.90
N GLN A 101 -5.52 1.07 -10.05
CA GLN A 101 -5.80 2.48 -10.37
C GLN A 101 -7.27 2.85 -10.27
N LYS A 102 -8.15 1.95 -10.72
CA LYS A 102 -9.60 2.18 -10.62
C LYS A 102 -10.05 2.25 -9.17
N LEU A 103 -9.58 1.37 -8.30
CA LEU A 103 -9.93 1.38 -6.88
C LEU A 103 -9.41 2.65 -6.20
N ALA A 104 -8.15 3.04 -6.46
CA ALA A 104 -7.56 4.26 -5.93
C ALA A 104 -8.39 5.51 -6.29
N ASN A 105 -8.84 5.60 -7.55
CA ASN A 105 -9.69 6.71 -8.00
C ASN A 105 -11.07 6.73 -7.33
N LEU A 106 -11.65 5.55 -7.04
CA LEU A 106 -12.92 5.45 -6.30
C LEU A 106 -12.72 5.83 -4.83
N HIS A 107 -11.59 5.42 -4.25
CA HIS A 107 -11.21 5.63 -2.86
C HIS A 107 -11.07 7.10 -2.49
N VAL A 108 -10.36 7.89 -3.30
CA VAL A 108 -10.18 9.34 -3.08
C VAL A 108 -11.54 10.07 -2.96
N LYS A 109 -12.55 9.60 -3.69
CA LYS A 109 -13.91 10.18 -3.70
C LYS A 109 -14.80 9.63 -2.59
N SER A 110 -14.39 8.55 -1.93
CA SER A 110 -15.22 7.83 -0.97
C SER A 110 -15.26 8.50 0.39
N LYS A 111 -16.44 8.44 1.03
CA LYS A 111 -16.68 8.83 2.42
C LYS A 111 -16.99 7.62 3.32
N THR A 112 -16.71 6.40 2.84
CA THR A 112 -16.91 5.16 3.59
C THR A 112 -16.17 5.20 4.93
N PRO A 113 -16.80 4.81 6.04
CA PRO A 113 -16.13 4.52 7.31
C PRO A 113 -15.01 3.49 7.12
N ASP A 114 -13.95 3.58 7.91
CA ASP A 114 -12.77 2.69 7.84
C ASP A 114 -12.07 2.64 6.47
N ARG A 115 -12.25 3.67 5.61
CA ARG A 115 -11.55 3.76 4.33
C ARG A 115 -10.03 3.73 4.50
N ASP A 116 -9.52 4.23 5.61
CA ASP A 116 -8.11 4.19 5.99
C ASP A 116 -7.54 2.76 6.02
N LEU A 117 -8.33 1.71 6.25
CA LEU A 117 -7.88 0.32 6.11
C LEU A 117 -7.35 0.00 4.70
N ILE A 118 -7.84 0.68 3.66
CA ILE A 118 -7.35 0.56 2.29
C ILE A 118 -5.94 1.14 2.19
N SER A 119 -5.75 2.36 2.70
CA SER A 119 -4.45 3.03 2.71
C SER A 119 -3.45 2.34 3.65
N LEU A 120 -3.92 1.64 4.69
CA LEU A 120 -3.11 0.82 5.58
C LEU A 120 -2.43 -0.34 4.84
N ILE A 121 -3.11 -0.95 3.84
CA ILE A 121 -2.50 -1.99 3.00
C ILE A 121 -1.27 -1.44 2.27
N THR A 122 -1.38 -0.22 1.72
CA THR A 122 -0.28 0.46 1.04
C THR A 122 0.89 0.74 1.99
N ILE A 123 0.63 1.24 3.21
CA ILE A 123 1.70 1.44 4.20
C ILE A 123 2.40 0.11 4.52
N ARG A 124 1.65 -0.96 4.77
CA ARG A 124 2.25 -2.27 5.07
C ARG A 124 3.12 -2.79 3.94
N LEU A 125 2.70 -2.58 2.70
CA LEU A 125 3.52 -2.90 1.54
C LEU A 125 4.81 -2.07 1.50
N LEU A 126 4.74 -0.75 1.70
CA LEU A 126 5.91 0.12 1.67
C LEU A 126 6.91 -0.21 2.79
N VAL A 127 6.42 -0.49 4.01
CA VAL A 127 7.24 -0.94 5.13
C VAL A 127 7.89 -2.30 4.82
N GLY A 128 7.11 -3.28 4.37
CA GLY A 128 7.65 -4.59 4.00
C GLY A 128 8.68 -4.52 2.86
N ILE A 129 8.49 -3.63 1.89
CA ILE A 129 9.46 -3.38 0.82
C ILE A 129 10.74 -2.75 1.38
N GLY A 130 10.62 -1.69 2.16
CA GLY A 130 11.79 -0.96 2.65
C GLY A 130 12.57 -1.70 3.74
N ASN A 131 11.94 -2.65 4.45
CA ASN A 131 12.60 -3.59 5.35
C ASN A 131 13.20 -4.82 4.62
N GLY A 132 13.00 -4.93 3.30
CA GLY A 132 13.51 -6.04 2.49
C GLY A 132 12.74 -7.37 2.67
N GLU A 133 11.56 -7.34 3.28
CA GLU A 133 10.67 -8.49 3.47
C GLU A 133 9.88 -8.83 2.20
N ILE A 134 9.68 -7.83 1.33
CA ILE A 134 9.00 -7.95 0.04
C ILE A 134 9.92 -7.37 -1.02
N LEU A 135 10.27 -8.14 -2.05
CA LEU A 135 11.25 -7.72 -3.06
C LEU A 135 10.60 -7.61 -4.46
N PRO A 136 9.64 -6.67 -4.66
CA PRO A 136 8.96 -6.55 -5.93
C PRO A 136 9.87 -5.92 -6.99
N ALA A 137 9.56 -6.17 -8.26
CA ALA A 137 10.26 -5.55 -9.38
C ALA A 137 10.22 -4.01 -9.30
N LYS A 138 11.25 -3.34 -9.83
CA LYS A 138 11.34 -1.85 -9.83
C LYS A 138 10.08 -1.18 -10.37
N LYS A 139 9.53 -1.70 -11.47
CA LYS A 139 8.28 -1.21 -12.08
C LYS A 139 7.07 -1.35 -11.15
N THR A 140 7.01 -2.38 -10.33
CA THR A 140 5.95 -2.57 -9.34
C THR A 140 6.04 -1.54 -8.23
N LYS A 141 7.25 -1.20 -7.74
CA LYS A 141 7.45 -0.14 -6.73
C LYS A 141 7.01 1.22 -7.25
N GLN A 142 7.40 1.53 -8.49
CA GLN A 142 6.96 2.74 -9.19
C GLN A 142 5.43 2.80 -9.30
N LEU A 143 4.81 1.74 -9.82
CA LEU A 143 3.36 1.69 -9.98
C LEU A 143 2.62 1.79 -8.65
N LEU A 144 3.13 1.15 -7.59
CA LEU A 144 2.56 1.22 -6.24
C LEU A 144 2.46 2.67 -5.76
N LEU A 145 3.55 3.44 -5.88
CA LEU A 145 3.56 4.85 -5.48
C LEU A 145 2.66 5.70 -6.39
N LEU A 146 2.78 5.56 -7.72
CA LEU A 146 1.95 6.35 -8.65
C LEU A 146 0.45 6.12 -8.46
N THR A 147 0.04 4.90 -8.13
CA THR A 147 -1.38 4.56 -7.92
C THR A 147 -1.88 4.98 -6.55
N TRP A 148 -1.10 4.76 -5.48
CA TRP A 148 -1.61 4.85 -4.10
C TRP A 148 -1.10 6.02 -3.29
N PHE A 149 -0.12 6.80 -3.77
CA PHE A 149 0.46 7.88 -2.98
C PHE A 149 -0.56 8.94 -2.59
N ARG A 150 -1.42 9.37 -3.53
CA ARG A 150 -2.46 10.36 -3.23
C ARG A 150 -3.49 9.83 -2.21
N PRO A 151 -4.13 8.66 -2.41
CA PRO A 151 -4.94 7.99 -1.38
C PRO A 151 -4.27 7.95 -0.01
N LEU A 152 -2.99 7.59 0.01
CA LEU A 152 -2.22 7.46 1.24
C LEU A 152 -2.08 8.79 1.98
N LEU A 153 -1.72 9.87 1.27
CA LEU A 153 -1.62 11.21 1.84
C LEU A 153 -2.95 11.66 2.46
N ASP A 154 -4.06 11.43 1.75
CA ASP A 154 -5.39 11.87 2.18
C ASP A 154 -5.83 11.20 3.50
N ASP A 155 -5.39 9.96 3.76
CA ASP A 155 -5.76 9.19 4.96
C ASP A 155 -4.70 9.21 6.08
N TYR A 156 -3.52 9.79 5.84
CA TYR A 156 -2.36 9.59 6.71
C TYR A 156 -2.57 10.02 8.16
N SER A 157 -3.29 11.14 8.37
CA SER A 157 -3.63 11.63 9.71
C SER A 157 -4.39 10.59 10.57
N SER A 158 -5.25 9.78 9.95
CA SER A 158 -5.94 8.67 10.61
C SER A 158 -5.02 7.46 10.77
N LEU A 159 -4.22 7.14 9.74
CA LEU A 159 -3.28 6.02 9.78
C LEU A 159 -2.27 6.11 10.91
N ARG A 160 -1.76 7.31 11.22
CA ARG A 160 -0.82 7.53 12.35
C ARG A 160 -1.42 7.13 13.70
N GLN A 161 -2.74 7.04 13.82
CA GLN A 161 -3.41 6.67 15.08
C GLN A 161 -3.51 5.15 15.28
N TYR A 162 -3.19 4.34 14.26
CA TYR A 162 -3.18 2.89 14.38
C TYR A 162 -1.98 2.44 15.20
N ARG A 163 -2.22 1.66 16.26
CA ARG A 163 -1.15 1.08 17.10
C ARG A 163 -0.17 0.19 16.32
N SER A 164 -0.58 -0.35 15.19
CA SER A 164 0.28 -1.20 14.34
C SER A 164 1.21 -0.42 13.42
N ILE A 165 1.16 0.91 13.45
CA ILE A 165 2.00 1.79 12.63
C ILE A 165 2.94 2.54 13.56
N ASP A 166 4.25 2.39 13.33
CA ASP A 166 5.23 3.37 13.77
C ASP A 166 5.31 4.47 12.71
N PRO A 167 4.87 5.71 13.00
CA PRO A 167 4.85 6.79 12.01
C PRO A 167 6.23 7.11 11.43
N LYS A 168 7.29 6.97 12.24
CA LYS A 168 8.65 7.27 11.81
C LYS A 168 9.16 6.21 10.86
N GLU A 169 8.94 4.93 11.20
CA GLU A 169 9.27 3.82 10.30
C GLU A 169 8.49 3.94 8.99
N ALA A 170 7.19 4.27 9.05
CA ALA A 170 6.37 4.45 7.86
C ALA A 170 6.91 5.58 6.96
N GLU A 171 7.22 6.74 7.54
CA GLU A 171 7.80 7.88 6.81
C GLU A 171 9.14 7.53 6.16
N GLU A 172 10.07 6.93 6.90
CA GLU A 172 11.38 6.54 6.38
C GLU A 172 11.27 5.53 5.23
N ASN A 173 10.32 4.60 5.31
CA ASN A 173 10.06 3.63 4.24
C ASN A 173 9.39 4.28 3.01
N ILE A 174 8.47 5.24 3.20
CA ILE A 174 7.90 6.03 2.10
C ILE A 174 9.00 6.84 1.41
N GLU A 175 9.82 7.56 2.18
CA GLU A 175 10.94 8.37 1.67
C GLU A 175 11.91 7.51 0.85
N ARG A 176 12.31 6.34 1.38
CA ARG A 176 13.20 5.40 0.68
C ARG A 176 12.57 4.94 -0.64
N ALA A 177 11.30 4.55 -0.62
CA ALA A 177 10.61 4.09 -1.82
C ALA A 177 10.55 5.17 -2.92
N ILE A 178 10.36 6.45 -2.53
CA ILE A 178 10.39 7.59 -3.46
C ILE A 178 11.79 7.79 -4.04
N LEU A 179 12.82 7.78 -3.20
CA LEU A 179 14.20 8.02 -3.63
C LEU A 179 14.76 6.94 -4.56
N GLU A 180 14.14 5.76 -4.61
CA GLU A 180 14.50 4.68 -5.56
C GLU A 180 13.88 4.84 -6.95
N LEU A 181 12.95 5.78 -7.12
CA LEU A 181 12.33 6.08 -8.41
C LEU A 181 13.28 6.82 -9.35
N ILE A 182 12.90 6.90 -10.62
CA ILE A 182 13.58 7.79 -11.58
C ILE A 182 13.25 9.26 -11.27
N PRO A 183 14.11 10.22 -11.63
CA PRO A 183 13.93 11.64 -11.28
C PRO A 183 12.57 12.23 -11.68
N GLU A 184 12.01 11.81 -12.81
CA GLU A 184 10.72 12.29 -13.33
C GLU A 184 9.56 11.89 -12.40
N ASP A 185 9.56 10.65 -11.90
CA ASP A 185 8.55 10.18 -10.96
C ASP A 185 8.76 10.75 -9.56
N GLN A 186 10.01 10.92 -9.13
CA GLN A 186 10.36 11.61 -7.88
C GLN A 186 9.76 13.01 -7.87
N LEU A 187 9.96 13.78 -8.95
CA LEU A 187 9.41 15.13 -9.11
C LEU A 187 7.89 15.11 -8.94
N SER A 188 7.18 14.26 -9.69
CA SER A 188 5.71 14.16 -9.64
C SER A 188 5.18 13.89 -8.22
N ILE A 189 5.78 12.93 -7.53
CA ILE A 189 5.36 12.50 -6.19
C ILE A 189 5.69 13.57 -5.14
N LEU A 190 6.92 14.10 -5.16
CA LEU A 190 7.38 15.09 -4.18
C LEU A 190 6.63 16.42 -4.32
N PHE A 191 6.29 16.85 -5.54
CA PHE A 191 5.44 18.03 -5.73
C PHE A 191 4.02 17.79 -5.22
N THR A 192 3.44 16.61 -5.48
CA THR A 192 2.11 16.24 -4.94
C THR A 192 2.11 16.31 -3.40
N TRP A 193 3.16 15.81 -2.76
CA TRP A 193 3.33 15.92 -1.32
C TRP A 193 3.47 17.37 -0.86
N TYR A 194 4.34 18.15 -1.51
CA TYR A 194 4.60 19.54 -1.13
C TYR A 194 3.34 20.39 -1.18
N GLU A 195 2.52 20.26 -2.23
CA GLU A 195 1.22 20.92 -2.33
C GLU A 195 0.25 20.54 -1.20
N CYS A 196 0.31 19.31 -0.71
CA CYS A 196 -0.48 18.86 0.44
C CYS A 196 0.08 19.42 1.75
N PHE A 197 1.39 19.33 1.94
CA PHE A 197 2.10 19.83 3.10
C PHE A 197 1.81 21.32 3.32
N LEU A 198 1.80 22.15 2.27
CA LEU A 198 1.45 23.57 2.36
C LEU A 198 0.02 23.83 2.87
N LYS A 199 -0.91 22.87 2.74
CA LYS A 199 -2.31 23.03 3.15
C LYS A 199 -2.57 22.66 4.60
N LYS A 200 -1.95 21.57 5.11
CA LYS A 200 -2.23 21.04 6.46
C LYS A 200 -1.00 20.60 7.26
N GLY A 201 0.21 20.95 6.80
CA GLY A 201 1.47 20.67 7.46
C GLY A 201 1.62 19.21 7.89
N ASP A 202 1.84 19.02 9.19
CA ASP A 202 2.17 17.74 9.85
C ASP A 202 1.02 16.71 9.85
N SER A 203 -0.15 17.06 9.30
CA SER A 203 -1.23 16.10 9.04
C SER A 203 -0.87 15.06 7.96
N TYR A 204 0.13 15.36 7.14
CA TYR A 204 0.69 14.51 6.08
C TYR A 204 2.00 13.84 6.54
N PRO A 205 2.49 12.77 5.88
CA PRO A 205 3.80 12.19 6.22
C PRO A 205 4.91 13.21 6.09
N ASP A 206 5.86 13.19 7.02
CA ASP A 206 7.05 14.03 6.94
C ASP A 206 8.02 13.43 5.91
N LEU A 207 8.05 14.02 4.71
CA LEU A 207 8.92 13.61 3.61
C LEU A 207 10.01 14.66 3.31
N ARG A 208 10.30 15.54 4.28
CA ARG A 208 11.25 16.65 4.09
C ARG A 208 12.64 16.16 3.73
N LYS A 209 13.12 15.04 4.28
CA LYS A 209 14.47 14.54 3.97
C LYS A 209 14.54 14.07 2.52
N ALA A 210 13.52 13.37 2.04
CA ALA A 210 13.45 12.97 0.63
C ALA A 210 13.36 14.19 -0.29
N PHE A 211 12.56 15.20 0.06
CA PHE A 211 12.44 16.44 -0.69
C PHE A 211 13.76 17.21 -0.77
N GLU A 212 14.44 17.41 0.37
CA GLU A 212 15.75 18.06 0.42
C GLU A 212 16.80 17.31 -0.39
N GLY A 213 16.85 15.98 -0.26
CA GLY A 213 17.76 15.12 -1.03
C GLY A 213 17.54 15.25 -2.53
N TRP A 214 16.28 15.21 -2.97
CA TRP A 214 15.90 15.42 -4.36
C TRP A 214 16.28 16.82 -4.87
N CYS A 215 16.04 17.89 -4.09
CA CYS A 215 16.44 19.25 -4.45
C CYS A 215 17.96 19.37 -4.64
N ARG A 216 18.76 18.82 -3.72
CA ARG A 216 20.22 18.84 -3.85
C ARG A 216 20.70 18.08 -5.09
N GLY A 217 20.10 16.94 -5.39
CA GLY A 217 20.42 16.14 -6.58
C GLY A 217 20.02 16.81 -7.90
N SER A 218 18.91 17.53 -7.90
CA SER A 218 18.33 18.17 -9.09
C SER A 218 18.92 19.55 -9.39
N PHE A 219 19.16 20.37 -8.36
CA PHE A 219 19.64 21.75 -8.51
C PHE A 219 21.13 21.94 -8.15
N GLY A 220 21.76 20.97 -7.50
CA GLY A 220 23.17 21.06 -7.08
C GLY A 220 24.21 20.76 -8.18
N LYS A 221 23.78 20.33 -9.38
CA LYS A 221 24.67 20.17 -10.53
C LYS A 221 24.93 21.55 -11.14
N ARG A 222 26.11 22.13 -10.88
CA ARG A 222 26.59 23.30 -11.62
C ARG A 222 26.50 23.00 -13.12
N PRO A 223 26.00 23.92 -13.97
CA PRO A 223 26.20 23.78 -15.39
C PRO A 223 27.72 23.80 -15.63
N THR A 224 28.27 22.71 -16.15
CA THR A 224 29.62 22.73 -16.71
C THR A 224 29.56 23.62 -17.94
N LEU A 225 29.79 24.92 -17.74
CA LEU A 225 30.15 25.83 -18.80
C LEU A 225 31.49 25.32 -19.34
N SER A 226 31.45 24.54 -20.42
CA SER A 226 32.62 24.26 -21.23
C SER A 226 33.08 25.58 -21.85
N LEU A 227 34.00 26.26 -21.16
CA LEU A 227 34.79 27.34 -21.73
C LEU A 227 35.61 26.75 -22.88
N SER A 228 35.09 26.84 -24.10
CA SER A 228 35.90 26.71 -25.30
C SER A 228 36.86 27.91 -25.34
N ARG A 229 38.06 27.72 -24.78
CA ARG A 229 39.21 28.58 -25.07
C ARG A 229 39.59 28.33 -26.53
N ASN A 230 39.15 29.22 -27.41
CA ASN A 230 39.71 29.35 -28.74
C ASN A 230 41.18 29.79 -28.60
N LYS A 231 42.10 28.98 -29.10
CA LYS A 231 43.42 29.39 -29.56
C LYS A 231 43.38 29.50 -31.07
#